data_AF-A0A9D2UKU8-F1
#
_entry.id   AF-A0A9D2UKU8-F1
#
_cell.length_a   1.000
_cell.length_b   1.000
_cell.length_c   1.000
_cell.angle_alpha   90.00
_cell.angle_beta   90.00
_cell.angle_gamma   90.00
#
_symmetry.space_group_name_H-M   'P 1'
#
loop_
_entity.id
_entity.type
_entity.pdbx_description
1 polymer ?
#
loop_
_entity_poly.entity_id
_entity_poly.type
_entity_poly.pdbx_seq_one_letter_code
_entity_poly.pdbx_strand_id
1 'polypeptide(L)' 'MFNSLSDRLTATFKNLRGKGRLSEADVDATIREIRRALLDADVALPVVRAF' A
#
# COMPACT_ATOMS: atom_id res chain seq x y z
N MET A 1 4.22 -9.52 14.81
CA MET A 1 3.34 -9.53 13.60
C MET A 1 2.86 -8.12 13.24
N PHE A 2 2.19 -7.39 14.13
CA PHE A 2 1.73 -6.01 13.89
C PHE A 2 2.85 -4.99 13.54
N ASN A 3 4.04 -5.15 14.13
CA ASN A 3 5.19 -4.28 13.84
C ASN A 3 5.65 -4.36 12.38
N SER A 4 5.56 -5.53 11.73
CA SER A 4 6.00 -5.69 10.34
C SER A 4 5.12 -4.91 9.35
N LEU A 5 3.85 -4.72 9.69
CA LEU A 5 2.91 -3.94 8.90
C LEU A 5 3.15 -2.44 9.08
N SER A 6 3.38 -2.00 10.32
CA SER A 6 3.74 -0.62 10.64
C SER A 6 5.03 -0.18 9.96
N ASP A 7 6.03 -1.05 9.90
CA ASP A 7 7.31 -0.75 9.22
C ASP A 7 7.12 -0.62 7.71
N ARG A 8 6.33 -1.50 7.09
CA ARG A 8 6.00 -1.43 5.66
C ARG A 8 5.24 -0.15 5.32
N LEU A 9 4.19 0.18 6.08
CA LEU A 9 3.43 1.42 5.89
C LEU A 9 4.33 2.66 6.00
N THR A 10 5.20 2.70 7.01
CA THR A 10 6.13 3.81 7.23
C THR A 10 7.11 3.97 6.05
N ALA A 11 7.60 2.87 5.49
CA ALA A 11 8.46 2.89 4.31
C ALA A 11 7.73 3.40 3.06
N THR A 12 6.48 2.97 2.84
CA THR A 12 5.66 3.42 1.71
C THR A 12 5.38 4.93 1.80
N PHE A 13 5.02 5.43 2.98
CA PHE A 13 4.80 6.88 3.19
C PHE A 13 6.08 7.70 3.03
N LYS A 14 7.25 7.16 3.39
CA LYS A 14 8.55 7.80 3.12
C LYS A 14 8.82 7.97 1.63
N ASN A 15 8.55 6.94 0.83
CA ASN A 15 8.72 6.99 -0.62
C ASN A 15 7.76 7.99 -1.30
N LEU A 16 6.56 8.15 -0.76
CA LEU A 16 5.57 9.11 -1.26
C LEU A 16 5.91 10.56 -0.86
N ARG A 17 6.41 10.79 0.37
CA ARG A 17 6.81 12.13 0.84
C ARG A 17 8.00 12.72 0.07
N GLY A 18 8.88 11.91 -0.51
CA GLY A 18 10.07 12.36 -1.23
C GLY A 18 9.85 12.81 -2.68
N LYS A 19 8.70 12.49 -3.30
CA LYS A 19 8.51 12.65 -4.75
C LYS A 19 8.01 14.04 -5.21
N GLY A 20 7.49 14.90 -4.33
CA GLY A 20 7.06 16.28 -4.65
C GLY A 20 5.82 16.39 -5.55
N ARG A 21 5.72 15.59 -6.62
CA ARG A 21 4.52 15.32 -7.43
C ARG A 21 4.42 13.82 -7.65
N LEU A 22 3.30 13.24 -7.23
CA LEU A 22 2.95 11.86 -7.56
C LEU A 22 2.30 11.84 -8.94
N SER A 23 2.77 10.96 -9.82
CA SER A 23 2.08 10.70 -11.08
C SER A 23 0.95 9.70 -10.85
N GLU A 24 -0.06 9.68 -11.72
CA GLU A 24 -1.10 8.63 -11.69
C GLU A 24 -0.48 7.22 -11.75
N ALA A 25 0.60 7.04 -12.51
CA ALA A 25 1.31 5.77 -12.60
C ALA A 25 1.91 5.34 -11.25
N ASP A 26 2.44 6.28 -10.45
CA ASP A 26 2.97 5.98 -9.11
C ASP A 26 1.84 5.56 -8.14
N VAL A 27 0.69 6.23 -8.24
CA VAL A 27 -0.49 5.93 -7.41
C VAL A 27 -1.05 4.55 -7.76
N ASP A 28 -1.22 4.26 -9.05
CA ASP A 28 -1.71 2.97 -9.53
C ASP A 28 -0.79 1.79 -9.18
N ALA A 29 0.52 2.02 -9.22
CA ALA A 29 1.50 1.03 -8.80
C ALA A 29 1.38 0.77 -7.28
N THR A 30 1.25 1.83 -6.49
CA THR A 30 1.14 1.75 -5.03
C THR A 30 -0.16 1.05 -4.59
N ILE A 31 -1.29 1.39 -5.22
CA ILE A 31 -2.59 0.75 -4.92
C ILE A 31 -2.53 -0.75 -5.24
N ARG A 32 -1.88 -1.14 -6.33
CA ARG A 32 -1.68 -2.56 -6.66
C ARG A 32 -0.87 -3.30 -5.62
N GLU A 33 0.18 -2.70 -5.08
CA GLU A 33 0.94 -3.31 -3.98
C GLU A 33 0.12 -3.44 -2.70
N ILE A 34 -0.66 -2.42 -2.35
CA ILE A 34 -1.53 -2.46 -1.17
C ILE A 34 -2.56 -3.60 -1.31
N ARG A 35 -3.21 -3.74 -2.47
CA ARG A 35 -4.18 -4.84 -2.70
C ARG A 35 -3.53 -6.21 -2.54
N ARG A 36 -2.29 -6.41 -3.02
CA ARG A 36 -1.55 -7.66 -2.82
C ARG A 36 -1.25 -7.90 -1.34
N ALA A 37 -0.75 -6.90 -0.64
CA ALA A 37 -0.44 -7.00 0.79
C ALA A 37 -1.69 -7.31 1.64
N LEU A 38 -2.87 -6.80 1.25
CA LEU A 38 -4.13 -7.12 1.91
C LEU A 38 -4.55 -8.58 1.66
N LEU A 39 -4.39 -9.10 0.43
CA LEU A 39 -4.66 -10.51 0.13
C LEU A 39 -3.70 -11.45 0.87
N ASP A 40 -2.41 -11.11 0.93
CA ASP A 40 -1.39 -11.88 1.67
C ASP A 40 -1.64 -11.90 3.19
N ALA A 41 -2.43 -10.96 3.70
CA ALA A 41 -2.82 -10.86 5.11
C ALA A 41 -4.19 -11.48 5.41
N ASP A 42 -4.72 -12.31 4.51
CA ASP A 42 -6.03 -12.98 4.63
C ASP A 42 -7.22 -12.01 4.80
N VAL A 43 -7.13 -10.82 4.21
CA VAL A 43 -8.23 -9.84 4.25
C VAL A 43 -9.32 -10.21 3.24
N ALA A 44 -10.58 -10.06 3.66
CA ALA A 44 -11.73 -10.40 2.84
C ALA A 44 -11.75 -9.62 1.50
N LEU A 45 -12.09 -10.33 0.42
CA LEU A 45 -12.13 -9.80 -0.95
C LEU A 45 -12.93 -8.48 -1.11
N PRO A 46 -14.09 -8.27 -0.43
CA PRO A 46 -14.82 -7.01 -0.52
C PRO A 46 -14.01 -5.81 -0.04
N VAL A 47 -13.17 -5.99 0.98
CA VAL A 47 -12.32 -4.93 1.54
C VAL A 47 -11.18 -4.60 0.58
N VAL A 48 -10.56 -5.62 -0.03
CA VAL A 48 -9.50 -5.44 -1.04
C VAL A 48 -10.02 -4.73 -2.29
N ARG A 49 -11.27 -4.99 -2.70
CA ARG A 49 -11.90 -4.37 -3.87
C ARG A 49 -12.35 -2.92 -3.64
N ALA A 50 -12.67 -2.56 -2.40
CA ALA A 50 -13.06 -1.20 -2.04
C ALA A 50 -11.88 -0.22 -1.95
N PHE A 51 -10.67 -0.77 -1.87
CA PHE A 51 -9.40 -0.03 -1.85
C PHE A 51 -8.83 0.13 -3.27
#